data_AF-A0AAF0RJM5-F1
#
_entry.id   AF-A0AAF0RJM5-F1
#
_cell.length_a   1.000
_cell.length_b   1.000
_cell.length_c   1.000
_cell.angle_alpha   90.00
_cell.angle_beta   90.00
_cell.angle_gamma   90.00
#
_symmetry.space_group_name_H-M   'P 1'
#
loop_
_entity.id
_entity.type
_entity.pdbx_description
1 polymer ?
#
loop_
_entity_poly.entity_id
_entity_poly.type
_entity_poly.pdbx_seq_one_letter_code
_entity_poly.pdbx_strand_id
1 'polypeptide(L)' 'MAGRFGRWYTRWNTTLIEKMGPSQIGAGRPEGPDDRTVDRACPICGAPLSQHRVERREGQRASSTLHCP' A
#
# COMPACT_ATOMS: atom_id res chain seq x y z
N MET A 1 13.32 36.53 -0.55
CA MET A 1 13.16 35.36 -1.45
C MET A 1 12.29 34.24 -0.88
N ALA A 2 12.15 34.05 0.44
CA ALA A 2 11.35 32.97 1.03
C ALA A 2 9.82 33.07 0.80
N GLY A 3 9.24 34.28 0.76
CA GLY A 3 7.79 34.45 0.69
C GLY A 3 7.13 34.06 -0.64
N ARG A 4 7.84 34.18 -1.78
CA ARG A 4 7.31 33.79 -3.09
C ARG A 4 7.33 32.26 -3.27
N PHE A 5 8.41 31.62 -2.82
CA PHE A 5 8.53 30.18 -2.84
C PHE A 5 7.52 29.51 -1.90
N GLY A 6 7.34 30.04 -0.67
CA GLY A 6 6.33 29.55 0.26
C GLY A 6 4.91 29.61 -0.31
N ARG A 7 4.51 30.74 -0.90
CA ARG A 7 3.20 30.88 -1.55
C ARG A 7 3.00 29.92 -2.73
N TRP A 8 4.04 29.75 -3.56
CA TRP A 8 4.01 28.81 -4.66
C TRP A 8 3.87 27.36 -4.17
N TYR A 9 4.65 26.97 -3.16
CA TYR A 9 4.61 25.64 -2.55
C TYR A 9 3.25 25.34 -1.92
N THR A 10 2.70 26.26 -1.12
CA THR A 10 1.37 26.10 -0.52
C THR A 10 0.30 25.90 -1.59
N ARG A 11 0.31 26.72 -2.66
CA ARG A 11 -0.68 26.61 -3.74
C ARG A 11 -0.62 25.24 -4.41
N TRP A 12 0.59 24.77 -4.72
CA TRP A 12 0.77 23.45 -5.32
C TRP A 12 0.34 22.32 -4.37
N ASN A 13 0.74 22.38 -3.10
CA ASN A 13 0.40 21.36 -2.13
C ASN A 13 -1.12 21.21 -1.95
N THR A 14 -1.85 22.33 -1.82
CA THR A 14 -3.31 22.32 -1.73
C THR A 14 -3.95 21.72 -2.99
N THR A 15 -3.55 22.15 -4.18
CA THR A 15 -4.11 21.62 -5.44
C THR A 15 -3.83 20.13 -5.63
N LEU A 16 -2.65 19.65 -5.21
CA LEU A 16 -2.28 18.24 -5.29
C LEU A 16 -3.14 17.38 -4.34
N ILE A 17 -3.35 17.83 -3.10
CA ILE A 17 -4.20 17.14 -2.12
C ILE A 17 -5.66 17.09 -2.59
N GLU A 18 -6.18 18.18 -3.15
CA GLU A 18 -7.56 18.22 -3.68
C GLU A 18 -7.78 17.25 -4.84
N LYS A 19 -6.79 17.10 -5.73
CA LYS A 19 -6.92 16.27 -6.94
C LYS A 19 -6.60 14.81 -6.73
N MET A 20 -5.54 14.50 -5.98
CA MET A 20 -5.07 13.12 -5.76
C MET A 20 -5.64 12.50 -4.49
N GLY A 21 -6.33 13.30 -3.67
CA GLY A 21 -6.69 12.95 -2.31
C GLY A 21 -5.51 13.14 -1.35
N PRO A 22 -5.78 13.07 -0.03
CA PRO A 22 -4.70 12.96 0.94
C PRO A 22 -3.84 11.74 0.55
N SER A 23 -2.51 11.85 0.72
CA SER A 23 -1.61 10.71 0.59
C SER A 23 -2.24 9.51 1.27
N GLN A 24 -2.31 8.36 0.59
CA GLN A 24 -3.01 7.16 1.05
C GLN A 24 -2.87 7.02 2.57
N ILE A 25 -3.98 7.20 3.28
CA ILE A 25 -4.03 7.07 4.73
C ILE A 25 -3.64 5.62 4.99
N GLY A 26 -2.45 5.40 5.55
CA GLY A 26 -1.90 4.07 5.77
C GLY A 26 -2.91 3.11 6.39
N ALA A 27 -2.98 1.87 5.90
CA ALA A 27 -3.78 0.71 6.37
C ALA A 27 -5.24 0.90 6.91
N GLY A 28 -5.82 2.10 6.94
CA GLY A 28 -7.08 2.41 7.64
C GLY A 28 -7.03 2.29 9.17
N ARG A 29 -5.84 2.12 9.77
CA ARG A 29 -5.61 1.97 11.22
C ARG A 29 -4.25 2.57 11.59
N PRO A 30 -4.00 2.94 12.87
CA PRO A 30 -2.67 3.36 13.30
C PRO A 30 -1.62 2.34 12.86
N GLU A 31 -0.62 2.79 12.11
CA GLU A 31 0.51 1.98 11.72
C GLU A 31 1.30 1.63 12.99
N GLY A 32 1.11 0.41 13.46
CA GLY A 32 1.90 -0.18 14.54
C GLY A 32 3.10 -0.94 13.98
N PRO A 33 3.94 -1.51 14.86
CA PRO A 33 4.97 -2.47 14.45
C PRO A 33 4.36 -3.56 13.56
N ASP A 34 5.03 -3.90 12.46
CA ASP A 34 4.61 -4.99 11.58
C ASP A 34 4.66 -6.31 12.34
N ASP A 35 3.48 -6.78 12.75
CA ASP A 35 3.35 -8.06 13.43
C ASP A 35 3.38 -9.20 12.41
N ARG A 36 4.59 -9.69 12.17
CA ARG A 36 4.86 -10.83 11.27
C ARG A 36 4.53 -12.19 11.89
N THR A 37 4.13 -12.23 13.16
CA THR A 37 3.88 -13.48 13.88
C THR A 37 2.46 -14.02 13.64
N VAL A 38 1.52 -13.14 13.29
CA VAL A 38 0.13 -13.52 13.02
C VAL A 38 0.00 -13.99 11.59
N ASP A 39 -0.18 -15.29 11.42
CA ASP A 39 -0.54 -15.87 10.14
C ASP A 39 -1.95 -15.40 9.76
N ARG A 40 -2.03 -14.53 8.76
CA ARG A 40 -3.30 -13.93 8.36
C ARG A 40 -4.13 -14.94 7.57
N ALA A 41 -5.44 -14.97 7.83
CA ALA A 41 -6.36 -15.75 7.03
C ALA A 41 -6.47 -15.18 5.61
N CYS A 42 -6.46 -16.05 4.61
CA CYS A 42 -6.74 -15.68 3.23
C CYS A 42 -8.17 -15.15 3.10
N PRO A 43 -8.39 -13.98 2.48
CA PRO A 43 -9.75 -13.41 2.35
C PRO A 43 -10.66 -14.20 1.39
N ILE A 44 -10.11 -15.17 0.64
CA ILE A 44 -10.84 -15.99 -0.33
C ILE A 44 -11.22 -17.35 0.29
N CYS A 45 -10.24 -18.11 0.79
CA CYS A 45 -10.45 -19.47 1.28
C CYS A 45 -10.46 -19.60 2.81
N GLY A 46 -10.06 -18.56 3.55
CA GLY A 46 -9.99 -18.57 5.01
C GLY A 46 -8.79 -19.33 5.61
N ALA A 47 -8.07 -20.15 4.81
CA ALA A 47 -6.88 -20.84 5.27
C ALA A 47 -5.71 -19.86 5.56
N PRO A 48 -4.76 -20.21 6.44
CA PRO A 48 -3.61 -19.35 6.71
C PRO A 48 -2.78 -19.08 5.44
N LEU A 49 -2.37 -17.83 5.25
CA LEU A 49 -1.60 -17.39 4.08
C LEU A 49 -0.27 -18.15 3.93
N SER A 50 0.33 -18.62 5.03
CA SER A 50 1.53 -19.47 5.01
C SER A 50 1.36 -20.80 4.25
N GLN A 51 0.14 -21.30 4.11
CA GLN A 51 -0.16 -22.57 3.43
C GLN A 51 -0.31 -22.43 1.91
N HIS A 52 -0.29 -21.20 1.38
CA HIS A 52 -0.52 -20.94 -0.03
C HIS A 52 0.75 -21.11 -0.87
N ARG A 53 0.59 -21.60 -2.10
CA ARG A 53 1.70 -21.69 -3.05
C ARG A 53 1.83 -20.38 -3.83
N VAL A 54 3.02 -19.77 -3.78
CA VAL A 54 3.35 -18.56 -4.54
C VAL A 54 3.97 -18.93 -5.89
N GLU A 55 3.32 -18.57 -6.98
CA GLU A 55 3.88 -18.64 -8.34
C GLU A 55 4.48 -17.29 -8.72
N ARG A 56 5.82 -17.23 -8.82
CA ARG A 56 6.54 -16.06 -9.33
C ARG A 56 6.88 -16.28 -10.79
N ARG A 57 6.26 -15.51 -11.67
CA ARG A 57 6.54 -15.56 -13.12
C ARG A 57 7.82 -14.79 -13.43
N GLU A 58 8.65 -15.36 -14.29
CA GLU A 58 9.91 -14.75 -14.68
C GLU A 58 9.71 -13.51 -15.56
N GLY A 59 10.69 -12.60 -15.52
CA GLY A 59 10.77 -11.44 -16.41
C GLY A 59 9.94 -10.22 -16.02
N GLN A 60 9.35 -10.17 -14.82
CA GLN A 60 8.50 -9.05 -14.34
C GLN A 60 7.35 -8.66 -15.30
N ARG A 61 7.00 -9.54 -16.24
CA ARG A 61 5.93 -9.28 -17.24
C ARG A 61 4.53 -9.56 -16.70
N ALA A 62 4.44 -10.28 -15.59
CA ALA A 62 3.18 -10.66 -14.97
C ALA A 62 3.26 -10.56 -13.44
N SER A 63 2.12 -10.32 -12.81
CA SER A 63 1.99 -10.34 -11.36
C SER A 63 2.24 -11.75 -10.81
N SER A 64 2.74 -11.80 -9.57
CA SER A 64 2.82 -13.07 -8.83
C SER A 64 1.41 -13.56 -8.52
N THR A 65 1.18 -14.87 -8.65
CA THR A 65 -0.13 -15.49 -8.40
C THR A 65 -0.06 -16.34 -7.13
N LEU A 66 -1.06 -16.20 -6.26
CA LEU A 66 -1.23 -17.03 -5.07
C LEU A 66 -2.25 -18.13 -5.37
N HIS A 67 -1.90 -19.38 -5.07
CA HIS A 67 -2.80 -20.52 -5.20
C HIS A 67 -3.26 -20.96 -3.81
N CYS A 68 -4.58 -21.07 -3.61
CA CYS A 68 -5.15 -21.58 -2.37
C CYS A 68 -4.78 -23.07 -2.19
N PRO A 69 -4.60 -23.53 -0.94
CA PRO A 69 -4.40 -24.94 -0.63
C PRO A 69 -5.63 -25.79 -0.96
#